data_AF-A6G403-F1
#
_entry.id   AF-A6G403-F1
#
_cell.length_a   1.000
_cell.length_b   1.000
_cell.length_c   1.000
_cell.angle_alpha   90.00
_cell.angle_beta   90.00
_cell.angle_gamma   90.00
#
_symmetry.space_group_name_H-M   'P 1'
#
loop_
_entity.id
_entity.type
_entity.pdbx_description
1 polymer ?
#
loop_
_entity_poly.entity_id
_entity_poly.type
_entity_poly.pdbx_seq_one_letter_code
_entity_poly.pdbx_strand_id
1 'polypeptide(L)'
;MKTATKLFAATCLISLVSLTTGCGPSPDKLCDHMIELTKKDLGEEAAKAMDKAECVKSAERQKEMQGMIKFNEEAKCAMKAESLEDLAACDGKKE
;
A
#
# COMPACT_ATOMS: atom_id res chain seq x y z
N MET A 1 -24.55 41.02 -45.60
CA MET A 1 -24.38 41.85 -44.39
C MET A 1 -24.82 40.98 -43.21
N LYS A 2 -24.10 40.69 -42.13
CA LYS A 2 -22.83 41.15 -41.55
C LYS A 2 -22.44 40.06 -40.53
N THR A 3 -21.21 39.53 -40.60
CA THR A 3 -20.20 39.30 -39.52
C THR A 3 -20.66 38.75 -38.15
N ALA A 4 -19.88 38.01 -37.34
CA ALA A 4 -18.60 37.33 -37.38
C ALA A 4 -18.31 36.87 -35.92
N THR A 5 -17.71 35.68 -35.78
CA THR A 5 -16.61 35.32 -34.85
C THR A 5 -16.50 35.99 -33.46
N LYS A 6 -16.58 35.18 -32.38
CA LYS A 6 -15.59 35.05 -31.27
C LYS A 6 -16.21 34.46 -29.98
N LEU A 7 -15.77 33.27 -29.56
CA LEU A 7 -14.97 33.10 -28.32
C LEU A 7 -14.38 31.67 -28.27
N PHE A 8 -13.06 31.60 -28.40
CA PHE A 8 -12.23 30.48 -27.97
C PHE A 8 -12.16 30.48 -26.44
N ALA A 9 -12.34 29.32 -25.79
CA ALA A 9 -11.73 28.91 -24.51
C ALA A 9 -12.26 27.49 -24.18
N ALA A 10 -11.54 26.42 -24.51
CA ALA A 10 -10.49 25.78 -23.71
C ALA A 10 -11.00 25.13 -22.41
N THR A 11 -10.49 23.90 -22.14
CA THR A 11 -10.31 23.27 -20.80
C THR A 11 -11.57 22.58 -20.25
N CYS A 12 -11.61 21.33 -19.76
CA CYS A 12 -10.57 20.40 -19.31
C CYS A 12 -11.07 18.94 -19.42
N LEU A 13 -10.13 18.03 -19.71
CA LEU A 13 -10.18 16.60 -19.41
C LEU A 13 -10.44 16.35 -17.91
N ILE A 14 -10.68 15.07 -17.60
CA ILE A 14 -10.60 14.39 -16.29
C ILE A 14 -11.98 13.94 -15.79
N SER A 15 -12.45 12.83 -16.34
CA SER A 15 -13.30 11.90 -15.60
C SER A 15 -12.51 11.47 -14.37
N LEU A 16 -13.00 11.83 -13.19
CA LEU A 16 -12.41 11.49 -11.89
C LEU A 16 -12.29 9.97 -11.76
N VAL A 17 -11.11 9.42 -12.05
CA VAL A 17 -10.71 8.10 -11.60
C VAL A 17 -10.51 8.19 -10.09
N SER A 18 -11.52 7.74 -9.37
CA SER A 18 -11.49 7.15 -8.03
C SER A 18 -10.22 7.43 -7.21
N LEU A 19 -10.28 8.48 -6.39
CA LEU A 19 -9.41 8.67 -5.22
C LEU A 19 -9.66 7.58 -4.17
N THR A 20 -9.32 6.32 -4.45
CA THR A 20 -9.26 5.25 -3.42
C THR A 20 -7.94 5.28 -2.64
N THR A 21 -7.23 6.41 -2.65
CA THR A 21 -5.94 6.61 -1.95
C THR A 21 -6.05 6.57 -0.42
N GLY A 22 -7.25 6.39 0.14
CA GLY A 22 -7.50 6.45 1.60
C GLY A 22 -7.58 5.11 2.36
N CYS A 23 -7.79 3.97 1.71
CA CYS A 23 -7.94 2.67 2.41
C CYS A 23 -6.76 1.75 2.05
N GLY A 24 -5.69 1.84 2.83
CA GLY A 24 -4.64 0.82 2.87
C GLY A 24 -4.66 0.09 4.22
N PRO A 25 -4.09 -1.11 4.29
CA PRO A 25 -4.02 -1.86 5.54
C PRO A 25 -3.25 -1.09 6.60
N SER A 26 -3.76 -1.11 7.83
CA SER A 26 -3.08 -0.50 8.97
C SER A 26 -1.81 -1.29 9.31
N PRO A 27 -0.78 -0.65 9.88
CA PRO A 27 0.43 -1.32 10.38
C PRO A 27 0.13 -2.52 11.28
N ASP A 28 -0.88 -2.41 12.15
CA ASP A 28 -1.35 -3.50 13.01
C ASP A 28 -1.79 -4.74 12.22
N LYS A 29 -2.64 -4.54 11.20
CA LYS A 29 -3.15 -5.62 10.35
C LYS A 29 -2.06 -6.24 9.48
N LEU A 30 -1.13 -5.43 8.98
CA LEU A 30 0.03 -5.92 8.25
C LEU A 30 0.87 -6.84 9.14
N CYS A 31 1.14 -6.43 10.38
CA CYS A 31 1.94 -7.21 11.31
C CYS A 31 1.24 -8.49 11.77
N ASP A 32 -0.08 -8.48 11.98
CA ASP A 32 -0.84 -9.71 12.24
C ASP A 32 -0.68 -10.70 11.06
N HIS A 33 -0.79 -10.23 9.82
CA HIS A 33 -0.62 -11.07 8.63
C HIS A 33 0.80 -11.65 8.54
N MET A 34 1.83 -10.86 8.84
CA MET A 34 3.22 -11.31 8.87
C MET A 34 3.47 -12.41 9.91
N ILE A 35 2.88 -12.28 11.09
CA ILE A 35 2.98 -13.28 12.17
C ILE A 35 2.26 -14.56 11.76
N GLU A 36 1.08 -14.46 11.16
CA GLU A 36 0.31 -15.61 10.65
C GLU A 36 1.06 -16.34 9.52
N LEU A 37 1.66 -15.61 8.58
CA LEU A 37 2.51 -16.18 7.53
C LEU A 37 3.73 -16.88 8.13
N THR A 38 4.41 -16.23 9.07
CA THR A 38 5.57 -16.83 9.76
C THR A 38 5.17 -18.09 10.52
N LYS A 39 4.00 -18.09 11.17
CA LYS A 39 3.44 -19.26 11.85
C LYS A 39 3.16 -20.39 10.86
N LYS A 40 2.63 -20.08 9.68
CA LYS A 40 2.29 -21.03 8.63
C LYS A 40 3.53 -21.66 8.00
N ASP A 41 4.53 -20.85 7.64
CA ASP A 41 5.72 -21.28 6.91
C ASP A 41 6.83 -21.84 7.82
N LEU A 42 7.07 -21.20 8.98
CA LEU A 42 8.20 -21.50 9.87
C LEU A 42 7.77 -22.11 11.22
N GLY A 43 6.46 -22.17 11.48
CA GLY A 43 5.91 -22.75 12.71
C GLY A 43 5.72 -21.74 13.85
N GLU A 44 5.03 -22.20 14.89
CA GLU A 44 4.59 -21.33 15.99
C GLU A 44 5.74 -20.74 16.82
N GLU A 45 6.85 -21.45 16.96
CA GLU A 45 8.02 -20.96 17.70
C GLU A 45 8.68 -19.76 16.98
N ALA A 46 8.72 -19.77 15.65
CA ALA A 46 9.20 -18.64 14.87
C ALA A 46 8.26 -17.44 14.97
N ALA A 47 6.95 -17.67 14.97
CA ALA A 47 5.95 -16.63 15.14
C ALA A 47 6.02 -15.96 16.52
N LYS A 48 6.32 -16.71 17.59
CA LYS A 48 6.54 -16.15 18.95
C LYS A 48 7.78 -15.28 19.05
N ALA A 49 8.78 -15.52 18.19
CA ALA A 49 9.97 -14.67 18.11
C ALA A 49 9.69 -13.34 17.42
N MET A 50 8.57 -13.21 16.71
CA MET A 50 8.13 -11.93 16.16
C MET A 50 7.48 -11.08 17.25
N ASP A 51 8.09 -9.93 17.54
CA ASP A 51 7.48 -8.93 18.39
C ASP A 51 6.51 -8.05 17.58
N LYS A 52 5.20 -8.19 17.84
CA LYS A 52 4.17 -7.43 17.12
C LYS A 52 4.35 -5.91 17.31
N ALA A 53 4.73 -5.46 18.50
CA ALA A 53 4.84 -4.03 18.81
C ALA A 53 5.98 -3.38 18.02
N GLU A 54 7.14 -4.03 17.96
CA GLU A 54 8.28 -3.58 17.17
C GLU A 54 8.00 -3.68 15.67
N CYS A 55 7.24 -4.69 15.21
CA CYS A 55 6.73 -4.73 13.84
C CYS A 55 5.87 -3.50 13.51
N VAL A 56 4.86 -3.20 14.35
CA VAL A 56 3.95 -2.07 14.15
C VAL A 56 4.71 -0.76 14.11
N LYS A 57 5.59 -0.53 15.08
CA LYS A 57 6.45 0.65 15.17
C LYS A 57 7.36 0.80 13.94
N SER A 58 7.90 -0.30 13.44
CA SER A 58 8.73 -0.31 12.23
C SER A 58 7.91 0.03 10.98
N ALA A 59 6.70 -0.51 10.87
CA ALA A 59 5.76 -0.21 9.78
C ALA A 59 5.27 1.24 9.84
N GLU A 60 4.99 1.78 11.03
CA GLU A 60 4.67 3.20 11.21
C GLU A 60 5.83 4.10 10.77
N ARG A 61 7.06 3.80 11.19
CA ARG A 61 8.24 4.54 10.76
C ARG A 61 8.46 4.47 9.25
N GLN A 62 8.25 3.31 8.64
CA GLN A 62 8.31 3.17 7.18
C GLN A 62 7.25 4.03 6.49
N LYS A 63 6.02 4.02 6.98
CA LYS A 63 4.94 4.88 6.49
C LYS A 63 5.28 6.37 6.59
N GLU A 64 5.93 6.79 7.68
CA GLU A 64 6.39 8.17 7.85
C GLU A 64 7.50 8.55 6.85
N MET A 65 8.44 7.64 6.57
CA MET A 65 9.56 7.89 5.66
C MET A 65 9.17 7.83 4.18
N GLN A 66 8.37 6.84 3.79
CA GLN A 66 7.95 6.58 2.40
C GLN A 66 6.72 7.39 1.99
N GLY A 67 5.95 7.87 2.98
CA GLY A 67 4.64 8.46 2.78
C GLY A 67 3.53 7.41 2.67
N MET A 68 2.31 7.83 2.99
CA MET A 68 1.14 6.95 3.08
C MET A 68 0.82 6.21 1.78
N ILE A 69 1.04 6.81 0.62
CA ILE A 69 0.70 6.21 -0.68
C ILE A 69 1.57 4.99 -0.94
N LYS A 70 2.90 5.16 -0.88
CA LYS A 70 3.86 4.10 -1.15
C LYS A 70 3.75 2.98 -0.13
N PHE A 71 3.65 3.32 1.15
CA PHE A 71 3.42 2.33 2.21
C PHE A 71 2.14 1.52 1.97
N ASN A 72 1.04 2.17 1.59
CA ASN A 72 -0.21 1.46 1.35
C ASN A 72 -0.12 0.51 0.15
N GLU A 73 0.67 0.83 -0.87
CA GLU A 73 0.91 -0.03 -2.04
C GLU A 73 1.70 -1.28 -1.63
N GLU A 74 2.83 -1.08 -0.94
CA GLU A 74 3.69 -2.15 -0.41
C GLU A 74 2.92 -3.04 0.57
N ALA A 75 2.18 -2.43 1.50
CA ALA A 75 1.38 -3.16 2.48
C ALA A 75 0.20 -3.90 1.85
N LYS A 76 -0.43 -3.37 0.79
CA LYS A 76 -1.47 -4.09 0.02
C LYS A 76 -0.89 -5.31 -0.69
N CYS A 77 0.32 -5.21 -1.22
CA CYS A 77 1.00 -6.37 -1.80
C CYS A 77 1.27 -7.41 -0.71
N ALA A 78 1.84 -6.99 0.42
CA ALA A 78 2.16 -7.89 1.52
C ALA A 78 0.94 -8.58 2.11
N MET A 79 -0.21 -7.90 2.22
CA MET A 79 -1.47 -8.51 2.67
C MET A 79 -2.03 -9.57 1.71
N LYS A 80 -1.58 -9.61 0.45
CA LYS A 80 -1.96 -10.62 -0.54
C LYS A 80 -0.95 -11.77 -0.63
N ALA A 81 0.23 -11.61 -0.02
CA ALA A 81 1.24 -12.65 -0.01
C ALA A 81 0.74 -13.86 0.79
N GLU A 82 0.91 -15.06 0.24
CA GLU A 82 0.49 -16.32 0.87
C GLU A 82 1.67 -17.12 1.45
N SER A 83 2.89 -16.65 1.17
CA SER A 83 4.17 -17.22 1.59
C SER A 83 5.20 -16.12 1.89
N LEU A 84 6.28 -16.47 2.59
CA LEU A 84 7.40 -15.55 2.83
C LEU A 84 8.15 -15.18 1.54
N GLU A 85 8.12 -16.05 0.52
CA GLU A 85 8.73 -15.77 -0.80
C GLU A 85 7.93 -14.71 -1.57
N ASP A 86 6.59 -14.76 -1.50
CA ASP A 86 5.72 -13.76 -2.13
C ASP A 86 5.91 -12.35 -1.53
N LEU A 87 6.24 -12.26 -0.24
CA LEU A 87 6.55 -11.00 0.42
C LEU A 87 7.79 -10.32 -0.16
N ALA A 88 8.82 -11.10 -0.50
CA ALA A 88 10.04 -10.56 -1.09
C ALA A 88 9.78 -9.93 -2.47
N ALA A 89 8.76 -10.41 -3.20
CA ALA A 89 8.34 -9.85 -4.48
C ALA A 89 7.53 -8.54 -4.36
N CYS A 90 7.17 -8.13 -3.14
CA CYS A 90 6.46 -6.86 -2.88
C CYS A 90 7.41 -5.65 -2.74
N ASP A 91 8.69 -5.89 -2.46
CA ASP A 91 9.70 -4.83 -2.39
C ASP A 91 10.12 -4.43 -3.83
N GLY A 92 9.61 -3.31 -4.32
CA GLY A 92 10.03 -2.75 -5.61
C GLY A 92 9.10 -3.01 -6.81
N LYS A 93 7.86 -3.47 -6.62
CA LYS A 93 6.84 -3.37 -7.69
C LYS A 93 6.43 -1.91 -7.87
N LYS A 94 7.18 -1.22 -8.73
CA LYS A 94 6.67 -0.06 -9.47
C LYS A 94 5.55 -0.56 -10.38
N GLU A 95 4.33 -0.10 -10.16
CA GLU A 95 3.37 0.05 -11.25
C GLU A 95 3.63 1.37 -11.99
#